data_AF-A0A231GYR9-F1
#
_entry.id   AF-A0A231GYR9-F1
#
_cell.length_a   1.000
_cell.length_b   1.000
_cell.length_c   1.000
_cell.angle_alpha   90.00
_cell.angle_beta   90.00
_cell.angle_gamma   90.00
#
_symmetry.space_group_name_H-M   'P 1'
#
loop_
_entity.id
_entity.type
_entity.pdbx_description
1 polymer ?
#
loop_
_entity_poly.entity_id
_entity_poly.type
_entity_poly.pdbx_seq_one_letter_code
_entity_poly.pdbx_strand_id
1 'polypeptide(L)'
;MIGSGSRDLADVADRITTGLRELAPPGWQRLEAAFAVTVVTESALFLVDDGDGPTRCQVSDEVWAWVRRHREISAELESEPWWRIVVRADAEEAEVVVDHGAEPFPGEQLFAPQAYLADLEHHPRRRLPVWLAAYLGRGESQSRPPRAAWDGMRADRNAGVRAVPVTGELPDLRILWARWAVLAAAFVAVGSERGPRIGPSVGIFESATHSGSTLTLLPGDRAVLSGGVWEAPALDVAYNRGGAMPNVFAGAPDWVADPVLNPRVLTGMLSFCYWWEEGQWYRGESAPVSECAAALPAVWTADTVARVVADVVENPSPDAAALLVSAAQAAAVTREAIVQVVGADTGADVAGALFQFVLADLVAGEVAGIGEAEALRLVRDHIRERGYDTADYPPSSLRADRLSVGWMVRSPVPDNDIALDRAVFYVADDGVVERSSSSVPLSVFVTDFERRLRLRVGGRI
;
A
#
# COMPACT_ATOMS: atom_id res chain seq x y z
N MET A 1 4.97 -41.04 26.33
CA MET A 1 3.73 -41.77 25.97
C MET A 1 2.96 -40.89 24.99
N ILE A 2 3.10 -41.14 23.69
CA ILE A 2 2.22 -40.52 22.69
C ILE A 2 0.86 -41.20 22.89
N GLY A 3 -0.12 -40.45 23.38
CA GLY A 3 -1.40 -40.98 23.86
C GLY A 3 -2.21 -41.64 22.74
N SER A 4 -3.00 -42.67 23.08
CA SER A 4 -3.84 -43.46 22.14
C SER A 4 -4.57 -42.59 21.10
N GLY A 5 -5.17 -41.48 21.53
CA GLY A 5 -5.92 -40.60 20.63
C GLY A 5 -5.09 -39.91 19.53
N SER A 6 -3.78 -39.69 19.74
CA SER A 6 -2.91 -39.16 18.67
C SER A 6 -2.62 -40.19 17.59
N ARG A 7 -2.63 -41.48 17.93
CA ARG A 7 -2.56 -42.56 16.92
C ARG A 7 -3.89 -42.73 16.21
N ASP A 8 -5.00 -42.65 16.94
CA ASP A 8 -6.35 -42.73 16.36
C ASP A 8 -6.60 -41.60 15.34
N LEU A 9 -6.10 -40.37 15.60
CA LEU A 9 -6.15 -39.27 14.63
C LEU A 9 -5.35 -39.55 13.36
N ALA A 10 -4.13 -40.08 13.49
CA ALA A 10 -3.28 -40.42 12.35
C ALA A 10 -3.93 -41.52 11.50
N ASP A 11 -4.46 -42.57 12.13
CA ASP A 11 -5.15 -43.64 11.43
C ASP A 11 -6.39 -43.13 10.67
N VAL A 12 -7.16 -42.21 11.25
CA VAL A 12 -8.31 -41.60 10.56
C VAL A 12 -7.85 -40.68 9.42
N ALA A 13 -6.79 -39.90 9.60
CA ALA A 13 -6.22 -39.07 8.54
C ALA A 13 -5.73 -39.90 7.34
N ASP A 14 -5.12 -41.06 7.59
CA ASP A 14 -4.70 -42.01 6.56
C ASP A 14 -5.90 -42.58 5.80
N ARG A 15 -7.01 -42.86 6.50
CA ARG A 15 -8.27 -43.32 5.86
C ARG A 15 -8.89 -42.25 4.96
N ILE A 16 -8.92 -41.00 5.41
CA ILE A 16 -9.38 -39.85 4.59
C ILE A 16 -8.52 -39.77 3.32
N THR A 17 -7.19 -39.76 3.47
CA THR A 17 -6.24 -39.65 2.36
C THR A 17 -6.38 -40.80 1.37
N THR A 18 -6.48 -42.03 1.87
CA THR A 18 -6.65 -43.23 1.03
C THR A 18 -7.94 -43.15 0.23
N GLY A 19 -9.07 -42.80 0.88
CA GLY A 19 -10.35 -42.68 0.19
C GLY A 19 -10.35 -41.56 -0.88
N LEU A 20 -9.65 -40.45 -0.64
CA LEU A 20 -9.49 -39.40 -1.65
C LEU A 20 -8.66 -39.87 -2.85
N ARG A 21 -7.57 -40.62 -2.63
CA ARG A 21 -6.75 -41.19 -3.71
C ARG A 21 -7.53 -42.18 -4.57
N GLU A 22 -8.44 -42.96 -3.98
CA GLU A 22 -9.31 -43.88 -4.71
C GLU A 22 -10.36 -43.17 -5.58
N LEU A 23 -10.76 -41.96 -5.20
CA LEU A 23 -11.69 -41.12 -5.97
C LEU A 23 -11.00 -40.30 -7.07
N ALA A 24 -9.67 -40.18 -7.03
CA ALA A 24 -8.92 -39.42 -8.01
C ALA A 24 -8.92 -40.12 -9.39
N PRO A 25 -9.12 -39.38 -10.50
CA PRO A 25 -9.07 -39.95 -11.84
C PRO A 25 -7.71 -40.58 -12.16
N PRO A 26 -7.64 -41.60 -13.03
CA PRO A 26 -6.38 -42.19 -13.44
C PRO A 26 -5.41 -41.16 -14.03
N GLY A 27 -4.13 -41.22 -13.65
CA GLY A 27 -3.11 -40.29 -14.14
C GLY A 27 -2.99 -38.99 -13.35
N TRP A 28 -3.72 -38.84 -12.24
CA TRP A 28 -3.57 -37.72 -11.33
C TRP A 28 -2.13 -37.59 -10.81
N GLN A 29 -1.68 -36.35 -10.64
CA GLN A 29 -0.35 -36.01 -10.12
C GLN A 29 -0.44 -35.41 -8.72
N ARG A 30 -1.45 -34.56 -8.50
CA ARG A 30 -1.67 -33.88 -7.23
C ARG A 30 -3.15 -33.81 -6.92
N LEU A 31 -3.48 -33.89 -5.64
CA LEU A 31 -4.83 -33.64 -5.16
C LEU A 31 -4.80 -32.70 -3.96
N GLU A 32 -5.83 -31.86 -3.87
CA GLU A 32 -6.10 -31.00 -2.71
C GLU A 32 -7.58 -31.12 -2.36
N ALA A 33 -7.88 -31.56 -1.14
CA ALA A 33 -9.22 -31.63 -0.60
C ALA A 33 -9.30 -30.76 0.65
N ALA A 34 -10.21 -29.80 0.65
CA ALA A 34 -10.48 -28.96 1.81
C ALA A 34 -11.92 -29.21 2.28
N PHE A 35 -12.08 -29.55 3.55
CA PHE A 35 -13.36 -29.78 4.20
C PHE A 35 -13.58 -28.71 5.26
N ALA A 36 -14.73 -28.05 5.23
CA ALA A 36 -15.17 -27.12 6.28
C ALA A 36 -16.39 -27.72 6.98
N VAL A 37 -16.40 -27.71 8.33
CA VAL A 37 -17.41 -28.38 9.13
C VAL A 37 -17.77 -27.56 10.38
N THR A 38 -19.07 -27.37 10.56
CA THR A 38 -19.71 -26.98 11.83
C THR A 38 -20.74 -28.04 12.23
N VAL A 39 -21.37 -27.90 13.39
CA VAL A 39 -22.47 -28.78 13.82
C VAL A 39 -23.72 -28.74 12.92
N VAL A 40 -23.90 -27.73 12.06
CA VAL A 40 -25.11 -27.58 11.21
C VAL A 40 -24.82 -27.53 9.72
N THR A 41 -23.59 -27.27 9.30
CA THR A 41 -23.21 -27.10 7.90
C THR A 41 -21.87 -27.77 7.65
N GLU A 42 -21.75 -28.42 6.51
CA GLU A 42 -20.49 -28.97 6.02
C GLU A 42 -20.34 -28.67 4.52
N SER A 43 -19.10 -28.54 4.06
CA SER A 43 -18.76 -28.28 2.65
C SER A 43 -17.39 -28.86 2.31
N ALA A 44 -17.24 -29.34 1.08
CA ALA A 44 -15.97 -29.86 0.57
C ALA A 44 -15.65 -29.28 -0.80
N LEU A 45 -14.38 -28.90 -0.95
CA LEU A 45 -13.75 -28.61 -2.23
C LEU A 45 -12.66 -29.65 -2.46
N PHE A 46 -12.87 -30.54 -3.44
CA PHE A 46 -11.91 -31.55 -3.82
C PHE A 46 -11.45 -31.31 -5.26
N LEU A 47 -10.18 -30.96 -5.41
CA LEU A 47 -9.54 -30.66 -6.69
C LEU A 47 -8.45 -31.70 -6.95
N VAL A 48 -8.39 -32.19 -8.18
CA VAL A 48 -7.35 -33.10 -8.66
C VAL A 48 -6.74 -32.53 -9.93
N ASP A 49 -5.41 -32.49 -10.00
CA ASP A 49 -4.64 -32.05 -11.16
C ASP A 49 -3.94 -33.25 -11.79
N ASP A 50 -4.17 -33.46 -13.09
CA ASP A 50 -3.57 -34.50 -13.92
C ASP A 50 -2.46 -33.97 -14.86
N GLY A 51 -2.17 -32.67 -14.82
CA GLY A 51 -1.20 -31.98 -15.67
C GLY A 51 -1.85 -31.05 -16.71
N ASP A 52 -3.15 -31.21 -17.00
CA ASP A 52 -3.91 -30.33 -17.89
C ASP A 52 -4.72 -29.26 -17.11
N GLY A 53 -4.66 -29.31 -15.77
CA GLY A 53 -5.25 -28.34 -14.86
C GLY A 53 -6.19 -28.97 -13.82
N PRO A 54 -6.58 -28.20 -12.78
CA PRO A 54 -7.35 -28.73 -11.67
C PRO A 54 -8.81 -29.01 -12.08
N THR A 55 -9.25 -30.25 -11.86
CA THR A 55 -10.63 -30.70 -12.03
C THR A 55 -11.31 -30.92 -10.67
N ARG A 56 -12.57 -30.47 -10.54
CA ARG A 56 -13.35 -30.67 -9.32
C ARG A 56 -13.97 -32.07 -9.27
N CYS A 57 -13.73 -32.78 -8.20
CA CYS A 57 -14.24 -34.13 -7.93
C CYS A 57 -15.29 -34.11 -6.81
N GLN A 58 -16.17 -35.12 -6.81
CA GLN A 58 -17.13 -35.33 -5.73
C GLN A 58 -16.49 -36.17 -4.62
N VAL A 59 -16.79 -35.85 -3.36
CA VAL A 59 -16.34 -36.65 -2.22
C VAL A 59 -17.41 -37.67 -1.85
N SER A 60 -17.00 -38.91 -1.56
CA SER A 60 -17.91 -39.97 -1.15
C SER A 60 -18.40 -39.82 0.29
N ASP A 61 -19.55 -40.41 0.60
CA ASP A 61 -20.10 -40.44 1.96
C ASP A 61 -19.16 -41.14 2.97
N GLU A 62 -18.37 -42.12 2.50
CA GLU A 62 -17.38 -42.81 3.33
C GLU A 62 -16.24 -41.87 3.77
N VAL A 63 -15.70 -41.07 2.85
CA VAL A 63 -14.69 -40.07 3.19
C VAL A 63 -15.27 -39.02 4.14
N TRP A 64 -16.51 -38.57 3.91
CA TRP A 64 -17.21 -37.68 4.83
C TRP A 64 -17.38 -38.28 6.24
N ALA A 65 -17.69 -39.56 6.36
CA ALA A 65 -17.78 -40.24 7.65
C ALA A 65 -16.45 -40.20 8.41
N TRP A 66 -15.32 -40.42 7.71
CA TRP A 66 -14.00 -40.30 8.30
C TRP A 66 -13.64 -38.87 8.70
N VAL A 67 -13.98 -37.87 7.89
CA VAL A 67 -13.79 -36.44 8.21
C VAL A 67 -14.55 -36.04 9.47
N ARG A 68 -15.82 -36.43 9.59
CA ARG A 68 -16.63 -36.18 10.80
C ARG A 68 -16.04 -36.89 12.01
N ARG A 69 -15.62 -38.15 11.86
CA ARG A 69 -14.98 -38.90 12.93
C ARG A 69 -13.67 -38.27 13.39
N HIS A 70 -12.86 -37.76 12.46
CA HIS A 70 -11.65 -37.03 12.79
C HIS A 70 -11.97 -35.80 13.64
N ARG A 71 -12.99 -35.02 13.25
CA ARG A 71 -13.40 -33.82 13.99
C ARG A 71 -13.86 -34.14 15.41
N GLU A 72 -14.63 -35.22 15.59
CA GLU A 72 -15.06 -35.70 16.91
C GLU A 72 -13.86 -36.05 17.81
N ILE A 73 -12.91 -36.84 17.29
CA ILE A 73 -11.71 -37.22 18.06
C ILE A 73 -10.87 -35.98 18.40
N SER A 74 -10.72 -35.04 17.45
CA SER A 74 -10.01 -33.77 17.70
C SER A 74 -10.68 -32.96 18.80
N ALA A 75 -12.03 -32.88 18.82
CA ALA A 75 -12.78 -32.16 19.85
C ALA A 75 -12.57 -32.77 21.25
N GLU A 76 -12.47 -34.09 21.36
CA GLU A 76 -12.24 -34.79 22.63
C GLU A 76 -10.82 -34.57 23.18
N LEU A 77 -9.81 -34.47 22.29
CA LEU A 77 -8.41 -34.35 22.67
C LEU A 77 -7.98 -32.92 22.99
N GLU A 78 -8.39 -31.97 22.16
CA GLU A 78 -7.93 -30.58 22.22
C GLU A 78 -8.96 -29.64 22.86
N SER A 79 -10.16 -30.15 23.19
CA SER A 79 -11.32 -29.38 23.66
C SER A 79 -11.82 -28.31 22.66
N GLU A 80 -11.28 -28.27 21.45
CA GLU A 80 -11.68 -27.34 20.38
C GLU A 80 -11.62 -28.06 19.02
N PRO A 81 -12.77 -28.39 18.40
CA PRO A 81 -12.76 -28.97 17.06
C PRO A 81 -12.22 -27.94 16.06
N TRP A 82 -11.44 -28.39 15.07
CA TRP A 82 -11.11 -27.58 13.92
C TRP A 82 -12.37 -27.21 13.12
N TRP A 83 -12.31 -26.10 12.36
CA TRP A 83 -13.37 -25.72 11.43
C TRP A 83 -13.07 -26.14 10.01
N ARG A 84 -11.79 -26.28 9.67
CA ARG A 84 -11.37 -26.77 8.36
C ARG A 84 -10.24 -27.79 8.49
N ILE A 85 -10.25 -28.78 7.62
CA ILE A 85 -9.14 -29.72 7.42
C ILE A 85 -8.79 -29.73 5.94
N VAL A 86 -7.49 -29.61 5.63
CA VAL A 86 -6.96 -29.58 4.28
C VAL A 86 -6.03 -30.77 4.12
N VAL A 87 -6.30 -31.57 3.09
CA VAL A 87 -5.48 -32.72 2.69
C VAL A 87 -4.83 -32.39 1.36
N ARG A 88 -3.50 -32.40 1.32
CA ARG A 88 -2.73 -32.31 0.09
C ARG A 88 -1.98 -33.62 -0.09
N ALA A 89 -2.07 -34.21 -1.27
CA ALA A 89 -1.33 -35.43 -1.53
C ALA A 89 -0.83 -35.49 -2.97
N ASP A 90 0.29 -36.16 -3.15
CA ASP A 90 0.75 -36.72 -4.40
C ASP A 90 0.88 -38.25 -4.27
N ALA A 91 1.53 -38.89 -5.25
CA ALA A 91 1.71 -40.33 -5.27
C ALA A 91 2.52 -40.88 -4.07
N GLU A 92 3.39 -40.07 -3.47
CA GLU A 92 4.34 -40.49 -2.44
C GLU A 92 3.99 -39.91 -1.08
N GLU A 93 3.66 -38.62 -1.03
CA GLU A 93 3.47 -37.86 0.20
C GLU A 93 2.02 -37.42 0.38
N ALA A 94 1.62 -37.28 1.64
CA ALA A 94 0.36 -36.70 2.04
C ALA A 94 0.56 -35.82 3.26
N GLU A 95 0.00 -34.62 3.20
CA GLU A 95 -0.02 -33.64 4.27
C GLU A 95 -1.49 -33.41 4.67
N VAL A 96 -1.76 -33.49 5.97
CA VAL A 96 -3.07 -33.19 6.55
C VAL A 96 -2.92 -32.07 7.57
N VAL A 97 -3.56 -30.94 7.29
CA VAL A 97 -3.48 -29.73 8.11
C VAL A 97 -4.87 -29.35 8.60
N VAL A 98 -5.01 -29.17 9.91
CA VAL A 98 -6.24 -28.66 10.53
C VAL A 98 -6.13 -27.15 10.73
N ASP A 99 -7.25 -26.46 10.57
CA ASP A 99 -7.36 -25.01 10.64
C ASP A 99 -8.52 -24.61 11.57
N HIS A 100 -8.17 -23.84 12.58
CA HIS A 100 -9.07 -23.34 13.62
C HIS A 100 -9.55 -21.91 13.31
N GLY A 101 -9.40 -21.45 12.07
CA GLY A 101 -9.72 -20.10 11.60
C GLY A 101 -8.53 -19.14 11.72
N ALA A 102 -7.30 -19.61 11.54
CA ALA A 102 -6.13 -18.73 11.59
C ALA A 102 -6.22 -17.61 10.53
N GLU A 103 -6.82 -17.94 9.38
CA GLU A 103 -7.13 -17.04 8.27
C GLU A 103 -8.61 -17.13 7.88
N PRO A 104 -9.16 -16.12 7.17
CA PRO A 104 -10.53 -16.19 6.64
C PRO A 104 -10.69 -17.38 5.71
N PHE A 105 -11.77 -18.14 5.91
CA PHE A 105 -12.07 -19.26 5.04
C PHE A 105 -12.40 -18.77 3.62
N PRO A 106 -11.92 -19.46 2.56
CA PRO A 106 -12.13 -19.04 1.19
C PRO A 106 -13.52 -19.41 0.68
N GLY A 107 -14.15 -18.51 -0.08
CA GLY A 107 -15.31 -18.80 -0.94
C GLY A 107 -16.40 -19.65 -0.27
N GLU A 108 -16.68 -20.82 -0.85
CA GLU A 108 -17.72 -21.76 -0.39
C GLU A 108 -17.44 -22.45 0.95
N GLN A 109 -16.29 -22.18 1.57
CA GLN A 109 -15.90 -22.68 2.89
C GLN A 109 -16.16 -21.67 4.01
N LEU A 110 -16.46 -20.41 3.67
CA LEU A 110 -16.95 -19.42 4.63
C LEU A 110 -18.46 -19.56 4.77
N PHE A 111 -18.90 -20.15 5.86
CA PHE A 111 -20.32 -20.32 6.14
C PHE A 111 -20.97 -19.03 6.65
N ALA A 112 -22.30 -19.01 6.67
CA ALA A 112 -23.04 -17.92 7.31
C ALA A 112 -22.72 -17.87 8.82
N PRO A 113 -22.73 -16.67 9.46
CA PRO A 113 -22.39 -16.52 10.88
C PRO A 113 -23.17 -17.45 11.82
N GLN A 114 -24.41 -17.79 11.48
CA GLN A 114 -25.28 -18.66 12.27
C GLN A 114 -24.70 -20.07 12.41
N ALA A 115 -23.99 -20.57 11.39
CA ALA A 115 -23.38 -21.90 11.43
C ALA A 115 -22.26 -21.99 12.47
N TYR A 116 -21.41 -20.96 12.54
CA TYR A 116 -20.34 -20.87 13.54
C TYR A 116 -20.89 -20.58 14.94
N LEU A 117 -21.94 -19.77 15.06
CA LEU A 117 -22.59 -19.52 16.35
C LEU A 117 -23.19 -20.81 16.95
N ALA A 118 -23.85 -21.63 16.12
CA ALA A 118 -24.34 -22.95 16.55
C ALA A 118 -23.19 -23.87 16.96
N ASP A 119 -22.08 -23.82 16.23
CA ASP A 119 -20.87 -24.58 16.56
C ASP A 119 -20.28 -24.18 17.91
N LEU A 120 -20.19 -22.87 18.19
CA LEU A 120 -19.68 -22.33 19.45
C LEU A 120 -20.62 -22.57 20.63
N GLU A 121 -21.92 -22.73 20.39
CA GLU A 121 -22.86 -23.15 21.44
C GLU A 121 -22.59 -24.60 21.87
N HIS A 122 -22.24 -25.48 20.92
CA HIS A 122 -21.94 -26.88 21.20
C HIS A 122 -20.49 -27.11 21.66
N HIS A 123 -19.55 -26.36 21.11
CA HIS A 123 -18.12 -26.40 21.40
C HIS A 123 -17.62 -24.99 21.79
N PRO A 124 -17.87 -24.54 23.02
CA PRO A 124 -17.49 -23.20 23.46
C PRO A 124 -15.98 -22.99 23.41
N ARG A 125 -15.55 -21.87 22.80
CA ARG A 125 -14.14 -21.44 22.78
C ARG A 125 -13.93 -20.24 23.67
N ARG A 126 -12.75 -20.16 24.29
CA ARG A 126 -12.39 -19.04 25.18
C ARG A 126 -12.04 -17.77 24.42
N ARG A 127 -11.54 -17.92 23.20
CA ARG A 127 -11.08 -16.83 22.33
C ARG A 127 -11.23 -17.25 20.88
N LEU A 128 -11.70 -16.33 20.06
CA LEU A 128 -11.77 -16.48 18.60
C LEU A 128 -10.65 -15.64 17.95
N PRO A 129 -10.16 -16.05 16.78
CA PRO A 129 -9.43 -15.14 15.88
C PRO A 129 -10.23 -13.86 15.67
N VAL A 130 -9.57 -12.69 15.65
CA VAL A 130 -10.27 -11.40 15.66
C VAL A 130 -11.19 -11.25 14.45
N TRP A 131 -10.76 -11.70 13.27
CA TRP A 131 -11.58 -11.66 12.05
C TRP A 131 -12.87 -12.46 12.19
N LEU A 132 -12.81 -13.63 12.83
CA LEU A 132 -13.98 -14.47 13.02
C LEU A 132 -14.87 -13.87 14.11
N ALA A 133 -14.27 -13.36 15.19
CA ALA A 133 -15.01 -12.66 16.23
C ALA A 133 -15.78 -11.45 15.67
N ALA A 134 -15.15 -10.68 14.76
CA ALA A 134 -15.79 -9.57 14.04
C ALA A 134 -16.86 -10.05 13.04
N TYR A 135 -16.61 -11.16 12.33
CA TYR A 135 -17.59 -11.76 11.41
C TYR A 135 -18.84 -12.29 12.14
N LEU A 136 -18.69 -12.76 13.39
CA LEU A 136 -19.77 -13.28 14.22
C LEU A 136 -20.46 -12.23 15.10
N GLY A 137 -19.71 -11.25 15.63
CA GLY A 137 -20.23 -10.17 16.46
C GLY A 137 -21.02 -9.17 15.62
N ARG A 138 -22.30 -8.83 15.83
CA ARG A 138 -23.14 -8.52 17.02
C ARG A 138 -22.78 -7.25 17.81
N GLY A 139 -21.60 -6.66 17.61
CA GLY A 139 -21.24 -5.35 18.17
C GLY A 139 -21.24 -4.32 17.05
N GLU A 140 -21.98 -3.24 17.23
CA GLU A 140 -22.14 -2.07 16.36
C GLU A 140 -21.20 -2.02 15.16
N SER A 141 -21.77 -2.05 13.95
CA SER A 141 -21.01 -1.85 12.72
C SER A 141 -20.14 -0.61 12.88
N GLN A 142 -18.83 -0.76 12.64
CA GLN A 142 -17.93 0.40 12.59
C GLN A 142 -18.25 1.33 11.40
N SER A 143 -19.20 0.94 10.54
CA SER A 143 -19.73 1.76 9.45
C SER A 143 -20.13 3.15 9.97
N ARG A 144 -19.54 4.14 9.32
CA ARG A 144 -19.75 5.56 9.53
C ARG A 144 -20.24 6.17 8.21
N PRO A 145 -21.49 5.90 7.79
CA PRO A 145 -22.05 6.51 6.59
C PRO A 145 -22.11 8.04 6.76
N PRO A 146 -22.17 8.84 5.69
CA PRO A 146 -22.08 10.31 5.78
C PRO A 146 -23.04 10.96 6.79
N ARG A 147 -24.26 10.44 6.91
CA ARG A 147 -25.22 10.93 7.91
C ARG A 147 -24.77 10.65 9.35
N ALA A 148 -24.27 9.45 9.62
CA ALA A 148 -23.72 9.10 10.93
C ALA A 148 -22.44 9.89 11.24
N ALA A 149 -21.61 10.18 10.23
CA ALA A 149 -20.44 11.04 10.39
C ALA A 149 -20.82 12.46 10.84
N TRP A 150 -21.83 13.05 10.19
CA TRP A 150 -22.40 14.35 10.56
C TRP A 150 -22.98 14.36 11.97
N ASP A 151 -23.82 13.37 12.31
CA ASP A 151 -24.45 13.28 13.63
C ASP A 151 -23.41 13.05 14.73
N GLY A 152 -22.41 12.19 14.48
CA GLY A 152 -21.28 11.94 15.38
C GLY A 152 -20.43 13.18 15.63
N MET A 153 -20.04 13.91 14.57
CA MET A 153 -19.29 15.17 14.70
C MET A 153 -20.04 16.19 15.57
N ARG A 154 -21.37 16.30 15.41
CA ARG A 154 -22.18 17.20 16.23
C ARG A 154 -22.26 16.75 17.68
N ALA A 155 -22.41 15.45 17.92
CA ALA A 155 -22.44 14.88 19.26
C ALA A 155 -21.10 15.14 19.99
N ASP A 156 -19.98 14.87 19.34
CA ASP A 156 -18.64 15.11 19.87
C ASP A 156 -18.41 16.59 20.20
N ARG A 157 -18.81 17.49 19.30
CA ARG A 157 -18.73 18.93 19.54
C ARG A 157 -19.54 19.37 20.77
N ASN A 158 -20.74 18.82 20.94
CA ASN A 158 -21.59 19.11 22.09
C ASN A 158 -21.02 18.52 23.40
N ALA A 159 -20.39 17.36 23.32
CA ALA A 159 -19.74 16.68 24.44
C ALA A 159 -18.33 17.22 24.75
N GLY A 160 -17.79 18.11 23.90
CA GLY A 160 -16.43 18.63 24.04
C GLY A 160 -15.33 17.63 23.67
N VAL A 161 -15.68 16.52 23.01
CA VAL A 161 -14.73 15.53 22.49
C VAL A 161 -13.98 16.17 21.32
N ARG A 162 -12.65 16.07 21.34
CA ARG A 162 -11.76 16.66 20.34
C ARG A 162 -10.79 15.62 19.81
N ALA A 163 -10.46 15.77 18.54
CA ALA A 163 -9.39 15.05 17.90
C ALA A 163 -8.04 15.28 18.61
N VAL A 164 -7.22 14.24 18.67
CA VAL A 164 -5.85 14.30 19.19
C VAL A 164 -4.89 14.57 18.02
N PRO A 165 -4.09 15.65 18.06
CA PRO A 165 -3.07 15.89 17.04
C PRO A 165 -1.96 14.83 17.12
N VAL A 166 -1.46 14.41 15.98
CA VAL A 166 -0.41 13.39 15.84
C VAL A 166 0.89 14.07 15.44
N THR A 167 1.76 14.31 16.42
CA THR A 167 2.99 15.07 16.22
C THR A 167 4.21 14.16 16.19
N GLY A 168 4.95 14.15 15.08
CA GLY A 168 6.22 13.43 14.96
C GLY A 168 6.11 11.92 14.78
N GLU A 169 4.89 11.37 14.67
CA GLU A 169 4.67 9.94 14.41
C GLU A 169 4.51 9.63 12.91
N LEU A 170 3.94 10.56 12.14
CA LEU A 170 3.76 10.47 10.68
C LEU A 170 4.47 11.63 9.98
N PRO A 171 5.07 11.40 8.80
CA PRO A 171 5.49 12.49 7.92
C PRO A 171 4.30 13.34 7.47
N ASP A 172 4.56 14.58 7.05
CA ASP A 172 3.56 15.40 6.37
C ASP A 172 2.95 14.66 5.17
N LEU A 173 1.67 14.95 4.87
CA LEU A 173 0.91 14.24 3.85
C LEU A 173 1.65 14.08 2.51
N ARG A 174 2.26 15.17 2.00
CA ARG A 174 3.01 15.15 0.73
C ARG A 174 4.24 14.23 0.79
N ILE A 175 4.95 14.22 1.92
CA ILE A 175 6.12 13.36 2.12
C ILE A 175 5.70 11.90 2.25
N LEU A 176 4.63 11.64 3.01
CA LEU A 176 4.07 10.30 3.18
C LEU A 176 3.63 9.73 1.82
N TRP A 177 2.91 10.52 1.02
CA TRP A 177 2.45 10.14 -0.32
C TRP A 177 3.61 9.84 -1.26
N ALA A 178 4.62 10.71 -1.30
CA ALA A 178 5.80 10.50 -2.13
C ALA A 178 6.55 9.21 -1.78
N ARG A 179 6.73 8.94 -0.49
CA ARG A 179 7.40 7.72 -0.03
C ARG A 179 6.59 6.47 -0.31
N TRP A 180 5.27 6.53 -0.19
CA TRP A 180 4.39 5.44 -0.59
C TRP A 180 4.53 5.12 -2.09
N ALA A 181 4.56 6.16 -2.93
CA ALA A 181 4.72 6.00 -4.37
C ALA A 181 6.08 5.40 -4.76
N VAL A 182 7.17 5.78 -4.06
CA VAL A 182 8.49 5.17 -4.27
C VAL A 182 8.47 3.67 -3.96
N LEU A 183 7.88 3.28 -2.82
CA LEU A 183 7.78 1.87 -2.48
C LEU A 183 6.90 1.12 -3.49
N ALA A 184 5.75 1.68 -3.87
CA ALA A 184 4.88 1.08 -4.88
C ALA A 184 5.61 0.89 -6.21
N ALA A 185 6.36 1.89 -6.67
CA ALA A 185 7.13 1.84 -7.91
C ALA A 185 8.20 0.74 -7.87
N ALA A 186 8.92 0.57 -6.76
CA ALA A 186 9.93 -0.48 -6.63
C ALA A 186 9.34 -1.89 -6.69
N PHE A 187 8.23 -2.14 -5.98
CA PHE A 187 7.54 -3.44 -6.02
C PHE A 187 6.98 -3.76 -7.41
N VAL A 188 6.43 -2.76 -8.10
CA VAL A 188 5.94 -2.91 -9.48
C VAL A 188 7.10 -3.17 -10.44
N ALA A 189 8.24 -2.48 -10.28
CA ALA A 189 9.39 -2.66 -11.15
C ALA A 189 9.91 -4.11 -11.17
N VAL A 190 9.86 -4.81 -10.03
CA VAL A 190 10.30 -6.21 -9.93
C VAL A 190 9.19 -7.23 -10.25
N GLY A 191 8.04 -6.76 -10.74
CA GLY A 191 6.89 -7.62 -11.07
C GLY A 191 6.24 -8.28 -9.85
N SER A 192 6.43 -7.74 -8.64
CA SER A 192 5.82 -8.30 -7.44
C SER A 192 4.32 -8.09 -7.49
N GLU A 193 3.52 -9.16 -7.34
CA GLU A 193 2.05 -9.06 -7.22
C GLU A 193 1.61 -8.49 -5.87
N ARG A 194 2.52 -8.43 -4.89
CA ARG A 194 2.27 -7.96 -3.52
C ARG A 194 2.91 -6.59 -3.28
N GLY A 195 2.67 -6.02 -2.10
CA GLY A 195 3.25 -4.76 -1.65
C GLY A 195 2.40 -3.51 -1.95
N PRO A 196 2.95 -2.32 -1.72
CA PRO A 196 2.20 -1.07 -1.85
C PRO A 196 1.78 -0.79 -3.30
N ARG A 197 0.66 -0.11 -3.47
CA ARG A 197 0.14 0.37 -4.77
C ARG A 197 -0.37 1.80 -4.67
N ILE A 198 -0.26 2.51 -5.77
CA ILE A 198 -0.90 3.80 -6.03
C ILE A 198 -1.99 3.59 -7.08
N GLY A 199 -3.20 4.05 -6.75
CA GLY A 199 -4.29 4.32 -7.66
C GLY A 199 -4.62 5.83 -7.68
N PRO A 200 -5.59 6.27 -8.49
CA PRO A 200 -6.03 7.66 -8.51
C PRO A 200 -6.47 8.13 -7.11
N SER A 201 -5.71 9.04 -6.51
CA SER A 201 -5.95 9.59 -5.17
C SER A 201 -5.98 8.57 -4.03
N VAL A 202 -5.46 7.35 -4.24
CA VAL A 202 -5.49 6.30 -3.22
C VAL A 202 -4.19 5.50 -3.17
N GLY A 203 -3.64 5.31 -1.98
CA GLY A 203 -2.55 4.38 -1.69
C GLY A 203 -3.10 3.16 -0.98
N ILE A 204 -2.75 1.96 -1.44
CA ILE A 204 -3.20 0.69 -0.85
C ILE A 204 -1.98 -0.12 -0.45
N PHE A 205 -2.02 -0.68 0.75
CA PHE A 205 -0.99 -1.58 1.25
C PHE A 205 -1.64 -2.72 2.04
N GLU A 206 -1.18 -3.93 1.76
CA GLU A 206 -1.55 -5.14 2.47
C GLU A 206 -0.28 -5.95 2.69
N SER A 207 0.00 -6.30 3.93
CA SER A 207 1.15 -7.11 4.32
C SER A 207 0.86 -8.59 4.07
N ALA A 208 1.90 -9.43 4.16
CA ALA A 208 1.73 -10.87 4.11
C ALA A 208 0.94 -11.45 5.31
N THR A 209 0.71 -10.66 6.36
CA THR A 209 0.02 -11.07 7.59
C THR A 209 -1.35 -10.41 7.72
N HIS A 210 -2.00 -10.12 6.59
CA HIS A 210 -3.35 -9.54 6.52
C HIS A 210 -3.56 -8.21 7.26
N SER A 211 -2.45 -7.53 7.57
CA SER A 211 -2.46 -6.18 8.13
C SER A 211 -2.28 -5.20 6.99
N GLY A 212 -3.07 -4.13 6.98
CA GLY A 212 -3.08 -3.25 5.82
C GLY A 212 -3.77 -1.93 6.07
N SER A 213 -3.56 -1.02 5.14
CA SER A 213 -4.10 0.33 5.20
C SER A 213 -4.37 0.91 3.82
N THR A 214 -5.24 1.91 3.85
CA THR A 214 -5.56 2.76 2.71
C THR A 214 -5.29 4.20 3.11
N LEU A 215 -4.55 4.91 2.26
CA LEU A 215 -4.44 6.37 2.28
C LEU A 215 -5.31 6.94 1.17
N THR A 216 -6.34 7.68 1.51
CA THR A 216 -7.23 8.35 0.54
C THR A 216 -6.96 9.85 0.56
N LEU A 217 -6.54 10.41 -0.58
CA LEU A 217 -6.38 11.85 -0.77
C LEU A 217 -7.72 12.49 -1.16
N LEU A 218 -8.01 13.64 -0.58
CA LEU A 218 -9.25 14.38 -0.78
C LEU A 218 -8.98 15.84 -1.20
N PRO A 219 -9.92 16.49 -1.90
CA PRO A 219 -9.78 17.91 -2.23
C PRO A 219 -9.63 18.79 -0.99
N GLY A 220 -8.85 19.86 -1.10
CA GLY A 220 -8.67 20.87 -0.06
C GLY A 220 -7.64 20.50 1.01
N ASP A 221 -6.52 19.88 0.61
CA ASP A 221 -5.45 19.42 1.50
C ASP A 221 -5.97 18.54 2.64
N ARG A 222 -6.74 17.51 2.27
CA ARG A 222 -7.32 16.54 3.19
C ARG A 222 -6.90 15.14 2.81
N ALA A 223 -6.77 14.28 3.80
CA ALA A 223 -6.57 12.85 3.56
C ALA A 223 -7.07 12.02 4.72
N VAL A 224 -7.29 10.72 4.47
CA VAL A 224 -7.58 9.74 5.50
C VAL A 224 -6.63 8.56 5.36
N LEU A 225 -5.89 8.24 6.41
CA LEU A 225 -5.08 7.03 6.53
C LEU A 225 -5.78 6.10 7.53
N SER A 226 -6.34 5.01 7.03
CA SER A 226 -7.13 4.10 7.88
C SER A 226 -6.83 2.64 7.52
N GLY A 227 -7.00 1.73 8.47
CA GLY A 227 -6.59 0.35 8.28
C GLY A 227 -6.81 -0.53 9.50
N GLY A 228 -6.26 -1.74 9.42
CA GLY A 228 -6.37 -2.74 10.46
C GLY A 228 -5.08 -3.52 10.64
N VAL A 229 -4.67 -3.70 11.90
CA VAL A 229 -3.73 -4.75 12.28
C VAL A 229 -4.53 -6.04 12.48
N TRP A 230 -4.06 -7.14 11.89
CA TRP A 230 -4.80 -8.40 11.80
C TRP A 230 -5.37 -8.89 13.14
N GLU A 231 -4.51 -8.99 14.14
CA GLU A 231 -4.85 -9.37 15.52
C GLU A 231 -4.68 -8.15 16.45
N ALA A 232 -5.30 -7.02 16.08
CA ALA A 232 -5.19 -5.77 16.85
C ALA A 232 -5.63 -5.99 18.31
N PRO A 233 -4.79 -5.68 19.32
CA PRO A 233 -5.12 -5.92 20.73
C PRO A 233 -6.41 -5.25 21.19
N ALA A 234 -6.71 -4.05 20.69
CA ALA A 234 -7.93 -3.33 21.02
C ALA A 234 -9.20 -4.05 20.50
N LEU A 235 -9.14 -4.62 19.30
CA LEU A 235 -10.24 -5.40 18.73
C LEU A 235 -10.38 -6.76 19.42
N ASP A 236 -9.27 -7.41 19.81
CA ASP A 236 -9.32 -8.63 20.62
C ASP A 236 -10.04 -8.39 21.97
N VAL A 237 -9.74 -7.28 22.63
CA VAL A 237 -10.41 -6.89 23.87
C VAL A 237 -11.91 -6.64 23.63
N ALA A 238 -12.26 -5.90 22.58
CA ALA A 238 -13.65 -5.58 22.26
C ALA A 238 -14.47 -6.85 21.93
N TYR A 239 -13.98 -7.69 21.02
CA TYR A 239 -14.73 -8.85 20.54
C TYR A 239 -14.66 -10.06 21.46
N ASN A 240 -13.48 -10.39 22.00
CA ASN A 240 -13.30 -11.63 22.77
C ASN A 240 -13.45 -11.45 24.28
N ARG A 241 -13.32 -10.22 24.82
CA ARG A 241 -13.29 -9.96 26.27
C ARG A 241 -14.40 -9.04 26.76
N GLY A 242 -15.33 -8.67 25.88
CA GLY A 242 -16.45 -7.78 26.22
C GLY A 242 -16.03 -6.35 26.56
N GLY A 243 -14.86 -5.92 26.09
CA GLY A 243 -14.42 -4.53 26.22
C GLY A 243 -15.21 -3.59 25.32
N ALA A 244 -15.05 -2.28 25.54
CA ALA A 244 -15.64 -1.27 24.65
C ALA A 244 -14.93 -1.28 23.28
N MET A 245 -15.70 -1.09 22.21
CA MET A 245 -15.15 -0.85 20.89
C MET A 245 -14.40 0.49 20.86
N PRO A 246 -13.15 0.56 20.37
CA PRO A 246 -12.43 1.84 20.27
C PRO A 246 -13.17 2.81 19.36
N ASN A 247 -13.38 4.04 19.85
CA ASN A 247 -13.96 5.11 19.05
C ASN A 247 -12.87 5.79 18.20
N VAL A 248 -12.43 5.09 17.16
CA VAL A 248 -11.40 5.57 16.22
C VAL A 248 -11.79 6.86 15.49
N PHE A 249 -13.07 7.24 15.52
CA PHE A 249 -13.62 8.46 14.92
C PHE A 249 -13.91 9.58 15.91
N ALA A 250 -13.51 9.44 17.18
CA ALA A 250 -13.71 10.48 18.19
C ALA A 250 -13.13 11.82 17.74
N GLY A 251 -13.98 12.85 17.67
CA GLY A 251 -13.61 14.20 17.23
C GLY A 251 -13.35 14.33 15.73
N ALA A 252 -13.62 13.29 14.93
CA ALA A 252 -13.40 13.33 13.49
C ALA A 252 -14.47 14.17 12.77
N PRO A 253 -14.08 14.93 11.73
CA PRO A 253 -15.01 15.71 10.95
C PRO A 253 -16.01 14.83 10.18
N ASP A 254 -17.06 15.46 9.67
CA ASP A 254 -18.17 14.82 8.94
C ASP A 254 -17.73 14.18 7.61
N TRP A 255 -16.64 14.66 7.01
CA TRP A 255 -16.08 14.12 5.76
C TRP A 255 -15.24 12.85 5.95
N VAL A 256 -14.88 12.49 7.19
CA VAL A 256 -14.27 11.18 7.50
C VAL A 256 -15.38 10.14 7.58
N ALA A 257 -15.78 9.57 6.44
CA ALA A 257 -16.91 8.66 6.34
C ALA A 257 -16.57 7.44 5.47
N ASP A 258 -17.43 6.42 5.48
CA ASP A 258 -17.21 5.14 4.78
C ASP A 258 -16.59 5.24 3.37
N PRO A 259 -17.00 6.15 2.47
CA PRO A 259 -16.45 6.22 1.11
C PRO A 259 -14.94 6.53 1.02
N VAL A 260 -14.36 7.08 2.08
CA VAL A 260 -12.93 7.46 2.12
C VAL A 260 -12.11 6.59 3.06
N LEU A 261 -12.76 5.64 3.74
CA LEU A 261 -12.16 4.74 4.72
C LEU A 261 -11.71 3.42 4.11
N ASN A 262 -10.80 2.74 4.80
CA ASN A 262 -10.42 1.38 4.46
C ASN A 262 -11.64 0.45 4.58
N PRO A 263 -11.85 -0.49 3.64
CA PRO A 263 -13.01 -1.39 3.62
C PRO A 263 -13.22 -2.21 4.90
N ARG A 264 -12.18 -2.38 5.72
CA ARG A 264 -12.26 -3.03 7.04
C ARG A 264 -13.28 -2.39 7.98
N VAL A 265 -13.67 -1.13 7.75
CA VAL A 265 -14.78 -0.47 8.47
C VAL A 265 -16.09 -1.25 8.34
N LEU A 266 -16.33 -1.88 7.19
CA LEU A 266 -17.55 -2.66 6.92
C LEU A 266 -17.52 -4.04 7.58
N THR A 267 -16.33 -4.59 7.81
CA THR A 267 -16.14 -5.92 8.40
C THR A 267 -15.84 -5.86 9.89
N GLY A 268 -15.87 -4.68 10.51
CA GLY A 268 -15.52 -4.51 11.93
C GLY A 268 -14.04 -4.71 12.24
N MET A 269 -13.17 -4.67 11.22
CA MET A 269 -11.73 -4.93 11.34
C MET A 269 -10.90 -3.64 11.31
N LEU A 270 -11.53 -2.47 11.37
CA LEU A 270 -10.82 -1.20 11.41
C LEU A 270 -10.24 -1.02 12.82
N SER A 271 -8.91 -0.97 12.92
CA SER A 271 -8.22 -0.79 14.21
C SER A 271 -7.63 0.61 14.36
N PHE A 272 -7.51 1.38 13.28
CA PHE A 272 -7.07 2.77 13.33
C PHE A 272 -7.65 3.63 12.20
N CYS A 273 -7.78 4.92 12.49
CA CYS A 273 -8.08 5.98 11.56
C CYS A 273 -7.30 7.25 11.96
N TYR A 274 -6.55 7.79 11.00
CA TYR A 274 -5.89 9.08 11.05
C TYR A 274 -6.43 9.94 9.92
N TRP A 275 -6.56 11.24 10.13
CA TRP A 275 -6.96 12.17 9.08
C TRP A 275 -6.07 13.38 9.07
N TRP A 276 -5.78 13.87 7.87
CA TRP A 276 -5.01 15.07 7.62
C TRP A 276 -5.96 16.22 7.32
N GLU A 277 -5.75 17.34 7.99
CA GLU A 277 -6.45 18.60 7.72
C GLU A 277 -5.50 19.75 8.06
N GLU A 278 -5.42 20.75 7.19
CA GLU A 278 -4.70 22.02 7.44
C GLU A 278 -3.24 21.85 7.89
N GLY A 279 -2.50 20.93 7.27
CA GLY A 279 -1.08 20.75 7.59
C GLY A 279 -0.80 19.85 8.79
N GLN A 280 -1.80 19.14 9.33
CA GLN A 280 -1.66 18.35 10.55
C GLN A 280 -2.41 17.01 10.48
N TRP A 281 -1.81 15.98 11.07
CA TRP A 281 -2.47 14.70 11.30
C TRP A 281 -3.25 14.69 12.61
N TYR A 282 -4.41 14.05 12.61
CA TYR A 282 -5.29 13.89 13.75
C TYR A 282 -5.74 12.44 13.90
N ARG A 283 -6.13 12.06 15.12
CA ARG A 283 -6.75 10.77 15.44
C ARG A 283 -7.82 10.92 16.52
N GLY A 284 -8.75 9.96 16.54
CA GLY A 284 -9.63 9.72 17.69
C GLY A 284 -8.94 8.82 18.70
N GLU A 285 -9.58 7.73 19.09
CA GLU A 285 -9.01 6.71 19.98
C GLU A 285 -8.09 5.70 19.28
N SER A 286 -7.71 5.95 18.03
CA SER A 286 -6.72 5.13 17.32
C SER A 286 -5.42 5.02 18.12
N ALA A 287 -4.81 3.83 18.13
CA ALA A 287 -3.51 3.59 18.77
C ALA A 287 -2.42 4.50 18.16
N PRO A 288 -1.27 4.70 18.85
CA PRO A 288 -0.10 5.34 18.25
C PRO A 288 0.35 4.62 16.98
N VAL A 289 0.99 5.34 16.07
CA VAL A 289 1.37 4.83 14.74
C VAL A 289 2.37 3.67 14.86
N SER A 290 3.20 3.67 15.90
CA SER A 290 4.13 2.58 16.21
C SER A 290 3.45 1.24 16.45
N GLU A 291 2.23 1.25 17.02
CA GLU A 291 1.43 0.04 17.22
C GLU A 291 0.71 -0.40 15.94
N CYS A 292 0.61 0.49 14.94
CA CYS A 292 0.00 0.23 13.64
C CYS A 292 1.03 -0.11 12.55
N ALA A 293 2.33 -0.17 12.90
CA ALA A 293 3.42 -0.27 11.92
C ALA A 293 3.31 -1.48 10.98
N ALA A 294 2.77 -2.61 11.45
CA ALA A 294 2.57 -3.81 10.63
C ALA A 294 1.57 -3.61 9.47
N ALA A 295 0.69 -2.61 9.59
CA ALA A 295 -0.34 -2.27 8.60
C ALA A 295 0.08 -1.11 7.69
N LEU A 296 1.30 -0.58 7.83
CA LEU A 296 1.78 0.57 7.09
C LEU A 296 3.04 0.19 6.29
N PRO A 297 3.17 0.67 5.05
CA PRO A 297 4.43 0.53 4.34
C PRO A 297 5.52 1.33 5.05
N ALA A 298 6.79 1.00 4.84
CA ALA A 298 7.93 1.55 5.59
C ALA A 298 8.28 3.01 5.18
N VAL A 299 7.33 3.94 5.36
CA VAL A 299 7.36 5.33 4.86
C VAL A 299 7.96 6.35 5.85
N TRP A 300 8.49 5.88 6.98
CA TRP A 300 8.86 6.71 8.14
C TRP A 300 9.97 7.71 7.85
N THR A 301 11.03 7.26 7.18
CA THR A 301 12.21 8.08 6.86
C THR A 301 12.66 7.82 5.43
N ALA A 302 13.35 8.78 4.82
CA ALA A 302 13.91 8.61 3.49
C ALA A 302 14.88 7.42 3.44
N ASP A 303 15.73 7.28 4.47
CA ASP A 303 16.68 6.16 4.60
C ASP A 303 16.00 4.81 4.72
N THR A 304 14.84 4.74 5.39
CA THR A 304 14.08 3.48 5.48
C THR A 304 13.50 3.11 4.12
N VAL A 305 12.93 4.07 3.39
CA VAL A 305 12.40 3.84 2.05
C VAL A 305 13.53 3.43 1.09
N ALA A 306 14.65 4.15 1.09
CA ALA A 306 15.78 3.84 0.22
C ALA A 306 16.35 2.43 0.49
N ARG A 307 16.43 2.00 1.76
CA ARG A 307 16.83 0.63 2.11
C ARG A 307 15.84 -0.42 1.60
N VAL A 308 14.54 -0.22 1.80
CA VAL A 308 13.53 -1.17 1.29
C VAL A 308 13.57 -1.25 -0.23
N VAL A 309 13.74 -0.12 -0.93
CA VAL A 309 13.94 -0.12 -2.38
C VAL A 309 15.18 -0.93 -2.75
N ALA A 310 16.28 -0.78 -2.00
CA ALA A 310 17.51 -1.53 -2.24
C ALA A 310 17.38 -3.04 -2.03
N ASP A 311 16.63 -3.44 -1.01
CA ASP A 311 16.37 -4.85 -0.73
C ASP A 311 15.47 -5.49 -1.79
N VAL A 312 14.45 -4.77 -2.26
CA VAL A 312 13.48 -5.28 -3.26
C VAL A 312 14.11 -5.44 -4.64
N VAL A 313 14.97 -4.51 -5.04
CA VAL A 313 15.57 -4.44 -6.39
C VAL A 313 16.85 -5.28 -6.52
N GLU A 314 17.31 -5.94 -5.44
CA GLU A 314 18.49 -6.81 -5.39
C GLU A 314 19.79 -6.16 -5.92
N ASN A 315 20.34 -5.21 -5.14
CA ASN A 315 21.60 -4.47 -5.35
C ASN A 315 21.57 -3.22 -6.26
N PRO A 316 20.66 -2.25 -6.07
CA PRO A 316 20.88 -0.91 -6.59
C PRO A 316 21.98 -0.19 -5.82
N SER A 317 22.60 0.82 -6.42
CA SER A 317 23.43 1.77 -5.66
C SER A 317 22.57 2.44 -4.59
N PRO A 318 22.92 2.38 -3.28
CA PRO A 318 22.16 3.04 -2.22
C PRO A 318 21.93 4.54 -2.47
N ASP A 319 22.87 5.19 -3.15
CA ASP A 319 22.77 6.59 -3.54
C ASP A 319 21.64 6.84 -4.55
N ALA A 320 21.42 5.90 -5.49
CA ALA A 320 20.35 6.02 -6.49
C ALA A 320 18.96 5.91 -5.83
N ALA A 321 18.79 4.99 -4.89
CA ALA A 321 17.53 4.85 -4.15
C ALA A 321 17.23 6.11 -3.32
N ALA A 322 18.23 6.67 -2.64
CA ALA A 322 18.08 7.92 -1.91
C ALA A 322 17.74 9.12 -2.83
N LEU A 323 18.37 9.20 -4.01
CA LEU A 323 18.06 10.22 -5.01
C LEU A 323 16.63 10.09 -5.54
N LEU A 324 16.15 8.88 -5.79
CA LEU A 324 14.77 8.65 -6.22
C LEU A 324 13.76 9.10 -5.15
N VAL A 325 14.04 8.79 -3.87
CA VAL A 325 13.21 9.26 -2.75
C VAL A 325 13.18 10.78 -2.69
N SER A 326 14.34 11.43 -2.83
CA SER A 326 14.45 12.89 -2.86
C SER A 326 13.67 13.50 -4.04
N ALA A 327 13.82 12.93 -5.24
CA ALA A 327 13.11 13.36 -6.44
C ALA A 327 11.58 13.21 -6.29
N ALA A 328 11.11 12.11 -5.71
CA ALA A 328 9.69 11.90 -5.43
C ALA A 328 9.15 12.91 -4.42
N GLN A 329 9.88 13.16 -3.33
CA GLN A 329 9.49 14.17 -2.34
C GLN A 329 9.49 15.61 -2.93
N ALA A 330 10.22 15.82 -4.02
CA ALA A 330 10.24 17.08 -4.77
C ALA A 330 9.25 17.11 -5.96
N ALA A 331 8.45 16.06 -6.17
CA ALA A 331 7.57 15.88 -7.34
C ALA A 331 8.33 16.08 -8.68
N ALA A 332 9.52 15.49 -8.77
CA ALA A 332 10.45 15.66 -9.88
C ALA A 332 11.01 14.32 -10.37
N VAL A 333 10.24 13.23 -10.25
CA VAL A 333 10.69 11.91 -10.69
C VAL A 333 10.82 11.88 -12.20
N THR A 334 11.94 11.37 -12.70
CA THR A 334 12.17 11.13 -14.12
C THR A 334 12.31 9.65 -14.40
N ARG A 335 12.15 9.26 -15.66
CA ARG A 335 12.37 7.89 -16.10
C ARG A 335 13.80 7.44 -15.82
N GLU A 336 14.77 8.34 -16.01
CA GLU A 336 16.20 8.08 -15.81
C GLU A 336 16.50 7.78 -14.33
N ALA A 337 15.87 8.50 -13.40
CA ALA A 337 16.03 8.25 -11.97
C ALA A 337 15.54 6.83 -11.59
N ILE A 338 14.47 6.35 -12.22
CA ILE A 338 13.96 4.99 -12.01
C ILE A 338 14.94 3.96 -12.59
N VAL A 339 15.42 4.15 -13.83
CA VAL A 339 16.39 3.25 -14.48
C VAL A 339 17.69 3.14 -13.69
N GLN A 340 18.15 4.25 -13.08
CA GLN A 340 19.35 4.23 -12.22
C GLN A 340 19.19 3.36 -10.98
N VAL A 341 17.95 3.20 -10.48
CA VAL A 341 17.65 2.32 -9.36
C VAL A 341 17.48 0.90 -9.86
N VAL A 342 16.58 0.65 -10.81
CA VAL A 342 16.18 -0.72 -11.16
C VAL A 342 17.09 -1.43 -12.16
N GLY A 343 18.08 -0.71 -12.71
CA GLY A 343 18.93 -1.20 -13.78
C GLY A 343 18.29 -1.03 -15.16
N ALA A 344 19.11 -1.13 -16.20
CA ALA A 344 18.67 -1.06 -17.60
C ALA A 344 18.31 -2.44 -18.18
N ASP A 345 18.38 -3.49 -17.38
CA ASP A 345 18.15 -4.86 -17.82
C ASP A 345 16.68 -5.13 -18.13
N THR A 346 16.43 -6.05 -19.07
CA THR A 346 15.10 -6.32 -19.66
C THR A 346 14.07 -6.93 -18.71
N GLY A 347 14.45 -7.24 -17.46
CA GLY A 347 13.57 -7.85 -16.46
C GLY A 347 12.73 -6.85 -15.65
N ALA A 348 13.14 -5.58 -15.57
CA ALA A 348 12.46 -4.59 -14.73
C ALA A 348 11.35 -3.86 -15.50
N ASP A 349 10.16 -3.78 -14.90
CA ASP A 349 9.03 -2.99 -15.41
C ASP A 349 9.16 -1.51 -15.05
N VAL A 350 10.08 -0.82 -15.73
CA VAL A 350 10.29 0.64 -15.59
C VAL A 350 9.01 1.42 -15.94
N ALA A 351 8.21 0.92 -16.88
CA ALA A 351 7.00 1.61 -17.33
C ALA A 351 5.91 1.56 -16.25
N GLY A 352 5.68 0.40 -15.65
CA GLY A 352 4.79 0.22 -14.52
C GLY A 352 5.23 1.04 -13.30
N ALA A 353 6.54 1.07 -13.02
CA ALA A 353 7.11 1.88 -11.94
C ALA A 353 6.88 3.39 -12.18
N LEU A 354 7.14 3.88 -13.40
CA LEU A 354 6.87 5.27 -13.77
C LEU A 354 5.38 5.59 -13.65
N PHE A 355 4.51 4.67 -14.04
CA PHE A 355 3.07 4.86 -13.95
C PHE A 355 2.58 5.03 -12.51
N GLN A 356 3.20 4.39 -11.51
CA GLN A 356 2.91 4.65 -10.09
C GLN A 356 3.18 6.12 -9.71
N PHE A 357 4.26 6.72 -10.21
CA PHE A 357 4.56 8.14 -9.97
C PHE A 357 3.64 9.08 -10.76
N VAL A 358 3.19 8.69 -11.96
CA VAL A 358 2.20 9.45 -12.73
C VAL A 358 0.88 9.52 -11.98
N LEU A 359 0.38 8.38 -11.49
CA LEU A 359 -0.85 8.32 -10.69
C LEU A 359 -0.73 9.11 -9.38
N ALA A 360 0.49 9.21 -8.84
CA ALA A 360 0.79 10.01 -7.66
C ALA A 360 0.96 11.51 -7.94
N ASP A 361 1.00 11.94 -9.21
CA ASP A 361 1.34 13.31 -9.62
C ASP A 361 2.74 13.76 -9.12
N LEU A 362 3.73 12.86 -9.21
CA LEU A 362 5.09 13.07 -8.72
C LEU A 362 6.16 13.05 -9.82
N VAL A 363 5.76 12.78 -11.06
CA VAL A 363 6.65 12.91 -12.20
C VAL A 363 6.96 14.39 -12.38
N ALA A 364 8.20 14.70 -12.77
CA ALA A 364 8.55 16.05 -13.19
C ALA A 364 7.54 16.47 -14.26
N GLY A 365 6.63 17.38 -13.90
CA GLY A 365 5.58 17.79 -14.82
C GLY A 365 6.23 18.23 -16.12
N GLU A 366 5.75 17.72 -17.24
CA GLU A 366 5.68 18.56 -18.44
C GLU A 366 4.74 19.71 -18.08
N VAL A 367 5.23 20.70 -17.33
CA VAL A 367 4.84 22.07 -17.64
C VAL A 367 5.08 22.14 -19.13
N ALA A 368 4.05 22.42 -19.94
CA ALA A 368 4.22 22.69 -21.36
C ALA A 368 5.17 23.88 -21.45
N GLY A 369 6.46 23.57 -21.37
CA GLY A 369 7.51 24.54 -21.19
C GLY A 369 7.50 25.39 -22.44
N ILE A 370 7.81 26.67 -22.26
CA ILE A 370 8.08 27.53 -23.41
C ILE A 370 9.06 26.81 -24.35
N GLY A 371 8.77 26.80 -25.65
CA GLY A 371 9.67 26.18 -26.62
C GLY A 371 11.01 26.91 -26.72
N GLU A 372 12.02 26.28 -27.32
CA GLU A 372 13.36 26.88 -27.54
C GLU A 372 13.27 28.28 -28.19
N ALA A 373 12.42 28.40 -29.23
CA ALA A 373 12.20 29.65 -29.94
C ALA A 373 11.62 30.75 -29.04
N GLU A 374 10.75 30.38 -28.10
CA GLU A 374 10.12 31.29 -27.15
C GLU A 374 11.10 31.71 -26.05
N ALA A 375 11.91 30.79 -25.55
CA ALA A 375 12.99 31.11 -24.61
C ALA A 375 14.01 32.07 -25.22
N LEU A 376 14.42 31.85 -26.47
CA LEU A 376 15.30 32.76 -27.21
C LEU A 376 14.63 34.14 -27.42
N ARG A 377 13.33 34.18 -27.72
CA ARG A 377 12.57 35.42 -27.87
C ARG A 377 12.55 36.21 -26.57
N LEU A 378 12.19 35.57 -25.46
CA LEU A 378 12.10 36.21 -24.13
C LEU A 378 13.45 36.81 -23.69
N VAL A 379 14.57 36.12 -23.93
CA VAL A 379 15.90 36.66 -23.60
C VAL A 379 16.26 37.84 -24.51
N ARG A 380 15.94 37.78 -25.80
CA ARG A 380 16.17 38.91 -26.72
C ARG A 380 15.37 40.13 -26.32
N ASP A 381 14.11 39.95 -25.93
CA ASP A 381 13.24 41.03 -25.48
C ASP A 381 13.75 41.60 -24.15
N HIS A 382 14.14 40.73 -23.20
CA HIS A 382 14.74 41.14 -21.92
C HIS A 382 16.04 41.94 -22.09
N ILE A 383 16.91 41.55 -23.03
CA ILE A 383 18.15 42.28 -23.37
C ILE A 383 17.83 43.68 -23.90
N ARG A 384 16.86 43.80 -24.81
CA ARG A 384 16.45 45.08 -25.40
C ARG A 384 15.82 46.00 -24.36
N GLU A 385 14.91 45.48 -23.53
CA GLU A 385 14.22 46.26 -22.50
C GLU A 385 15.16 46.78 -21.41
N ARG A 386 16.16 45.98 -21.03
CA ARG A 386 17.14 46.35 -19.99
C ARG A 386 18.36 47.10 -20.53
N GLY A 387 18.50 47.23 -21.85
CA GLY A 387 19.58 47.97 -22.50
C GLY A 387 20.97 47.38 -22.25
N TYR A 388 21.10 46.05 -22.20
CA TYR A 388 22.41 45.42 -22.00
C TYR A 388 23.32 45.64 -23.21
N ASP A 389 24.59 45.92 -22.95
CA ASP A 389 25.62 45.97 -23.99
C ASP A 389 25.89 44.55 -24.53
N THR A 390 25.72 44.38 -25.83
CA THR A 390 25.84 43.11 -26.55
C THR A 390 26.84 43.18 -27.71
N ALA A 391 27.72 44.20 -27.73
CA ALA A 391 28.72 44.41 -28.77
C ALA A 391 29.56 43.15 -29.05
N ASP A 392 29.89 42.39 -28.00
CA ASP A 392 30.73 41.18 -28.09
C ASP A 392 29.93 39.86 -28.26
N TYR A 393 28.59 39.91 -28.23
CA TYR A 393 27.71 38.74 -28.33
C TYR A 393 26.33 39.12 -28.91
N PRO A 394 26.16 39.15 -30.25
CA PRO A 394 24.92 39.59 -30.85
C PRO A 394 23.73 38.70 -30.46
N PRO A 395 22.54 39.25 -30.16
CA PRO A 395 21.37 38.45 -29.73
C PRO A 395 20.90 37.40 -30.74
N SER A 396 21.32 37.50 -32.00
CA SER A 396 21.09 36.53 -33.06
C SER A 396 21.94 35.26 -32.93
N SER A 397 23.08 35.29 -32.22
CA SER A 397 23.97 34.14 -32.03
C SER A 397 23.64 33.31 -30.79
N LEU A 398 22.65 33.70 -29.97
CA LEU A 398 22.26 32.98 -28.77
C LEU A 398 21.78 31.55 -29.07
N ARG A 399 22.17 30.63 -28.18
CA ARG A 399 21.76 29.23 -28.14
C ARG A 399 21.06 28.94 -26.82
N ALA A 400 20.05 28.09 -26.87
CA ALA A 400 19.30 27.67 -25.71
C ALA A 400 19.55 26.17 -25.46
N ASP A 401 20.02 25.86 -24.25
CA ASP A 401 20.22 24.50 -23.76
C ASP A 401 19.07 24.17 -22.79
N ARG A 402 18.38 23.04 -22.98
CA ARG A 402 17.24 22.64 -22.14
C ARG A 402 17.67 22.26 -20.73
N LEU A 403 16.90 22.68 -19.72
CA LEU A 403 17.02 22.27 -18.32
C LEU A 403 15.75 21.51 -17.87
N SER A 404 15.82 20.90 -16.69
CA SER A 404 14.71 20.22 -15.99
C SER A 404 13.45 21.08 -15.84
N VAL A 405 13.61 22.40 -15.67
CA VAL A 405 12.50 23.34 -15.38
C VAL A 405 12.58 24.65 -16.17
N GLY A 406 13.23 24.63 -17.34
CA GLY A 406 13.44 25.83 -18.16
C GLY A 406 14.54 25.69 -19.22
N TRP A 407 15.17 26.80 -19.56
CA TRP A 407 16.22 26.92 -20.57
C TRP A 407 17.39 27.75 -20.07
N MET A 408 18.61 27.34 -20.38
CA MET A 408 19.80 28.17 -20.26
C MET A 408 20.12 28.79 -21.62
N VAL A 409 20.16 30.12 -21.71
CA VAL A 409 20.46 30.85 -22.95
C VAL A 409 21.80 31.56 -22.83
N ARG A 410 22.70 31.27 -23.77
CA ARG A 410 24.06 31.81 -23.80
C ARG A 410 24.57 31.97 -25.24
N SER A 411 25.58 32.81 -25.43
CA SER A 411 26.29 32.87 -26.71
C SER A 411 27.31 31.74 -26.80
N PRO A 412 27.37 30.97 -27.91
CA PRO A 412 28.39 29.95 -28.10
C PRO A 412 29.79 30.56 -28.10
N VAL A 413 30.75 29.79 -27.59
CA VAL A 413 32.18 30.15 -27.56
C VAL A 413 32.87 29.31 -28.64
N PRO A 414 33.63 29.92 -29.57
CA PRO A 414 34.48 29.17 -30.49
C PRO A 414 35.53 28.33 -29.73
N ASP A 415 35.91 27.18 -30.28
CA ASP A 415 36.96 26.35 -29.68
C ASP A 415 38.27 27.17 -29.49
N ASN A 416 38.91 27.02 -28.33
CA ASN A 416 40.14 27.70 -27.85
C ASN A 416 40.03 29.12 -27.25
N ASP A 417 38.85 29.68 -26.98
CA ASP A 417 38.72 30.97 -26.27
C ASP A 417 38.11 30.84 -24.86
N ILE A 418 38.65 31.61 -23.90
CA ILE A 418 38.08 31.76 -22.55
C ILE A 418 37.20 33.01 -22.56
N ALA A 419 35.88 32.82 -22.55
CA ALA A 419 34.92 33.92 -22.52
C ALA A 419 34.77 34.49 -21.09
N LEU A 420 35.62 35.45 -20.74
CA LEU A 420 35.41 36.30 -19.57
C LEU A 420 34.27 37.29 -19.86
N ASP A 421 33.36 37.47 -18.91
CA ASP A 421 32.29 38.49 -18.88
C ASP A 421 31.04 38.30 -19.79
N ARG A 422 30.79 37.09 -20.32
CA ARG A 422 29.54 36.81 -21.07
C ARG A 422 28.37 36.47 -20.15
N ALA A 423 27.22 37.11 -20.39
CA ALA A 423 26.00 36.89 -19.63
C ALA A 423 25.36 35.54 -19.95
N VAL A 424 25.04 34.76 -18.90
CA VAL A 424 24.20 33.55 -18.99
C VAL A 424 22.81 33.91 -18.48
N PHE A 425 21.79 33.60 -19.28
CA PHE A 425 20.39 33.81 -18.93
C PHE A 425 19.71 32.46 -18.67
N TYR A 426 18.78 32.45 -17.74
CA TYR A 426 17.95 31.29 -17.43
C TYR A 426 16.51 31.71 -17.62
N VAL A 427 15.75 30.93 -18.40
CA VAL A 427 14.35 31.18 -18.66
C VAL A 427 13.55 30.05 -18.07
N ALA A 428 12.69 30.34 -17.10
CA ALA A 428 11.91 29.33 -16.44
C ALA A 428 10.72 28.95 -17.32
N ASP A 429 10.15 27.76 -17.13
CA ASP A 429 9.00 27.32 -17.92
C ASP A 429 7.74 28.18 -17.72
N ASP A 430 7.69 29.01 -16.67
CA ASP A 430 6.68 30.05 -16.45
C ASP A 430 6.95 31.37 -17.21
N GLY A 431 8.01 31.43 -18.02
CA GLY A 431 8.40 32.57 -18.85
C GLY A 431 9.30 33.61 -18.15
N VAL A 432 9.69 33.40 -16.90
CA VAL A 432 10.54 34.34 -16.16
C VAL A 432 12.00 34.23 -16.61
N VAL A 433 12.61 35.38 -16.97
CA VAL A 433 14.04 35.47 -17.35
C VAL A 433 14.87 35.98 -16.17
N GLU A 434 15.91 35.22 -15.80
CA GLU A 434 16.89 35.56 -14.77
C GLU A 434 18.31 35.60 -15.39
N ARG A 435 19.13 36.59 -15.01
CA ARG A 435 20.54 36.67 -15.44
C ARG A 435 21.44 36.19 -14.31
N SER A 436 22.37 35.28 -14.60
CA SER A 436 23.43 34.90 -13.66
C SER A 436 24.63 35.82 -13.78
N SER A 437 25.20 36.19 -12.62
CA SER A 437 26.54 36.76 -12.55
C SER A 437 27.59 35.65 -12.60
N SER A 438 28.80 35.96 -13.09
CA SER A 438 29.92 35.03 -13.28
C SER A 438 30.52 34.46 -11.98
N SER A 439 30.01 34.88 -10.82
CA SER A 439 30.54 34.57 -9.47
C SER A 439 29.87 33.40 -8.76
N VAL A 440 28.79 32.82 -9.31
CA VAL A 440 28.06 31.70 -8.70
C VAL A 440 28.28 30.42 -9.52
N PRO A 441 28.65 29.29 -8.90
CA PRO A 441 28.74 28.01 -9.60
C PRO A 441 27.40 27.64 -10.26
N LEU A 442 27.46 27.20 -11.53
CA LEU A 442 26.30 26.86 -12.36
C LEU A 442 25.31 25.91 -11.66
N SER A 443 25.83 24.88 -10.98
CA SER A 443 25.02 23.89 -10.25
C SER A 443 24.21 24.50 -9.12
N VAL A 444 24.79 25.44 -8.37
CA VAL A 444 24.11 26.16 -7.27
C VAL A 444 23.02 27.07 -7.83
N PHE A 445 23.30 27.78 -8.91
CA PHE A 445 22.33 28.66 -9.54
C PHE A 445 21.13 27.89 -10.10
N VAL A 446 21.36 26.77 -10.81
CA VAL A 446 20.30 25.92 -11.36
C VAL A 446 19.38 25.43 -10.24
N THR A 447 19.96 24.94 -9.13
CA THR A 447 19.20 24.42 -7.98
C THR A 447 18.30 25.50 -7.36
N ASP A 448 18.85 26.69 -7.14
CA ASP A 448 18.12 27.83 -6.58
C ASP A 448 17.04 28.36 -7.54
N PHE A 449 17.30 28.29 -8.84
CA PHE A 449 16.38 28.66 -9.89
C PHE A 449 15.15 27.72 -9.93
N GLU A 450 15.34 26.40 -9.79
CA GLU A 450 14.21 25.47 -9.67
C GLU A 450 13.37 25.76 -8.42
N ARG A 451 14.04 26.04 -7.31
CA ARG A 451 13.37 26.37 -6.04
C ARG A 451 12.50 27.62 -6.19
N ARG A 452 13.00 28.66 -6.87
CA ARG A 452 12.24 29.91 -7.11
C ARG A 452 11.04 29.69 -8.04
N LEU A 453 11.18 28.90 -9.11
CA LEU A 453 10.03 28.55 -9.96
C LEU A 453 8.94 27.85 -9.13
N ARG A 454 9.32 26.87 -8.31
CA ARG A 454 8.37 26.14 -7.45
C ARG A 454 7.64 27.06 -6.46
N LEU A 455 8.33 28.05 -5.89
CA LEU A 455 7.68 29.07 -5.04
C LEU A 455 6.66 29.92 -5.81
N ARG A 456 6.92 30.24 -7.08
CA ARG A 456 6.00 31.03 -7.92
C ARG A 456 4.80 30.24 -8.40
N VAL A 457 5.00 28.99 -8.80
CA VAL A 457 3.93 28.09 -9.26
C VAL A 457 3.08 27.61 -8.08
N GLY A 458 3.70 27.30 -6.94
CA GLY A 458 3.00 26.88 -5.71
C GLY A 458 2.23 27.98 -4.98
N GLY A 459 2.45 29.26 -5.31
CA GLY A 459 1.71 30.40 -4.77
C GLY A 459 0.51 30.85 -5.62
N ARG A 460 0.19 30.12 -6.70
CA ARG A 460 -0.88 30.45 -7.66
C ARG A 460 -2.17 29.62 -7.51
N ILE A 461 -2.38 28.98 -6.36
CA ILE A 461 -3.62 28.26 -6.03
C ILE A 461 -4.45 29.10 -5.06
#